data_AF-A0A8H6Z3V6-F1
#
_entry.id   AF-A0A8H6Z3V6-F1
#
_cell.length_a   1.000
_cell.length_b   1.000
_cell.length_c   1.000
_cell.angle_alpha   90.00
_cell.angle_beta   90.00
_cell.angle_gamma   90.00
#
_symmetry.space_group_name_H-M   'P 1'
#
loop_
_entity.id
_entity.type
_entity.pdbx_description
1 polymer ?
#
loop_
_entity_poly.entity_id
_entity_poly.type
_entity_poly.pdbx_seq_one_letter_code
_entity_poly.pdbx_strand_id
1 'polypeptide(L)'
;MDDNKILFTLSYLQGTAQKWFEPNLYDPTPGAVLAWDRNFLLFVKELTDNFGPQDPVGDAKDVIRQCWMKSSDRIATYIVAFDHLAAITGWDEMVHHTYINNLPGNKEVARRIDAWYWQRELEKQ
;
A
#
# COMPACT_ATOMS: atom_id res chain seq x y z
N MET A 1 8.36 -25.35 3.25
CA MET A 1 9.61 -24.85 3.84
C MET A 1 9.79 -23.41 3.43
N ASP A 2 10.43 -22.61 4.28
CA ASP A 2 10.64 -21.19 4.02
C ASP A 2 11.57 -20.95 2.81
N ASP A 3 12.45 -21.90 2.51
CA ASP A 3 13.31 -21.90 1.32
C ASP A 3 12.53 -21.66 0.01
N ASN A 4 11.38 -22.32 -0.16
CA ASN A 4 10.55 -22.14 -1.36
C ASN A 4 9.93 -20.73 -1.42
N LYS A 5 9.59 -20.13 -0.27
CA LYS A 5 9.06 -18.76 -0.22
C LYS A 5 10.17 -17.76 -0.53
N ILE A 6 11.36 -17.97 0.02
CA ILE A 6 12.54 -17.14 -0.23
C ILE A 6 12.89 -17.19 -1.72
N LEU A 7 13.03 -18.38 -2.30
CA LEU A 7 13.31 -18.54 -3.74
C LEU A 7 12.23 -17.93 -4.62
N PHE A 8 10.96 -18.11 -4.26
CA PHE A 8 9.85 -17.48 -4.97
C PHE A 8 9.97 -15.96 -4.90
N THR A 9 10.16 -15.35 -3.73
CA THR A 9 10.30 -13.90 -3.60
C THR A 9 11.54 -13.37 -4.32
N LEU A 10 12.67 -14.07 -4.26
CA LEU A 10 13.89 -13.72 -5.00
C LEU A 10 13.64 -13.64 -6.51
N SER A 11 12.75 -14.49 -7.06
CA SER A 11 12.40 -14.46 -8.48
C SER A 11 11.64 -13.19 -8.92
N TYR A 12 11.03 -12.46 -7.97
CA TYR A 12 10.39 -11.17 -8.24
C TYR A 12 11.32 -9.97 -8.05
N LEU A 13 12.48 -10.15 -7.41
CA LEU A 13 13.42 -9.06 -7.23
C LEU A 13 14.10 -8.71 -8.55
N GLN A 14 14.29 -7.41 -8.75
CA GLN A 14 14.94 -6.88 -9.95
C GLN A 14 15.91 -5.76 -9.56
N GLY A 15 16.85 -5.44 -10.46
CA GLY A 15 17.75 -4.30 -10.32
C GLY A 15 18.66 -4.40 -9.08
N THR A 16 18.70 -3.34 -8.28
CA THR A 16 19.58 -3.23 -7.11
C THR A 16 19.24 -4.26 -6.03
N ALA A 17 17.95 -4.55 -5.82
CA ALA A 17 17.53 -5.56 -4.86
C ALA A 17 18.04 -6.94 -5.24
N GLN A 18 17.91 -7.34 -6.50
CA GLN A 18 18.45 -8.62 -6.99
C GLN A 18 19.97 -8.71 -6.77
N LYS A 19 20.73 -7.68 -7.18
CA LYS A 19 22.19 -7.64 -7.03
C LYS A 19 22.67 -7.70 -5.58
N TRP A 20 21.87 -7.23 -4.63
CA TRP A 20 22.16 -7.32 -3.20
C TRP A 20 22.13 -8.77 -2.70
N PHE A 21 21.18 -9.57 -3.19
CA PHE A 21 21.02 -10.97 -2.79
C PHE A 21 21.83 -11.94 -3.63
N GLU A 22 22.28 -11.57 -4.84
CA GLU A 22 23.05 -12.44 -5.73
C GLU A 22 24.32 -13.07 -5.11
N PRO A 23 25.22 -12.33 -4.44
CA PRO A 23 26.45 -12.92 -3.88
C PRO A 23 26.16 -14.06 -2.90
N ASN A 24 25.08 -13.91 -2.14
CA ASN A 24 24.62 -14.81 -1.11
C ASN A 24 23.99 -16.11 -1.65
N LEU A 25 23.60 -16.14 -2.93
CA LEU A 25 23.09 -17.33 -3.59
C LEU A 25 24.21 -18.25 -4.10
N TYR A 26 25.38 -17.68 -4.38
CA TYR A 26 26.47 -18.38 -5.05
C TYR A 26 27.71 -18.60 -4.16
N ASP A 27 27.84 -17.88 -3.05
CA ASP A 27 28.99 -17.96 -2.16
C ASP A 27 28.63 -18.62 -0.80
N PRO A 28 28.86 -19.92 -0.64
CA PRO A 28 28.78 -20.59 0.66
C PRO A 28 30.08 -20.32 1.41
N THR A 29 30.35 -19.06 1.76
CA THR A 29 31.47 -18.75 2.65
C THR A 29 31.21 -19.46 4.00
N PRO A 30 32.04 -20.43 4.42
CA PRO A 30 31.79 -21.22 5.62
C PRO A 30 32.01 -20.35 6.87
N GLY A 31 30.98 -19.63 7.31
CA GLY A 31 31.05 -18.72 8.45
C GLY A 31 30.07 -17.56 8.39
N ALA A 32 29.59 -17.19 7.20
CA ALA A 32 28.51 -16.22 7.01
C ALA A 32 27.21 -16.95 6.73
N VAL A 33 26.71 -17.74 7.69
CA VAL A 33 25.31 -18.18 7.62
C VAL A 33 24.48 -16.91 7.74
N LEU A 34 23.90 -16.48 6.63
CA LEU A 34 23.10 -15.27 6.58
C LEU A 34 21.96 -15.43 7.58
N ALA A 35 21.74 -14.41 8.40
CA ALA A 35 20.73 -14.46 9.44
C ALA A 35 19.34 -14.84 8.88
N TRP A 36 19.09 -14.54 7.61
CA TRP A 36 17.85 -14.85 6.92
C TRP A 36 17.81 -16.18 6.16
N ASP A 37 18.93 -16.92 6.05
CA ASP A 37 18.94 -18.21 5.36
C ASP A 37 17.93 -19.17 6.00
N ARG A 38 17.08 -19.76 5.15
CA ARG A 38 15.96 -20.65 5.54
C ARG A 38 14.94 -20.06 6.52
N ASN A 39 14.94 -18.74 6.73
CA ASN A 39 13.99 -18.06 7.60
C ASN A 39 13.33 -16.91 6.85
N PHE A 40 12.07 -17.12 6.44
CA PHE A 40 11.37 -16.17 5.60
C PHE A 40 11.12 -14.83 6.30
N LEU A 41 10.90 -14.83 7.62
CA LEU A 41 10.67 -13.60 8.38
C LEU A 41 11.93 -12.73 8.43
N LEU A 42 13.09 -13.35 8.65
CA LEU A 42 14.36 -12.64 8.64
C LEU A 42 14.73 -12.15 7.23
N PHE A 43 14.33 -12.89 6.18
CA PHE A 43 14.47 -12.44 4.79
C PHE A 43 13.62 -11.20 4.50
N VAL A 44 12.34 -11.18 4.91
CA VAL A 44 11.47 -10.00 4.76
C VAL A 44 12.01 -8.81 5.55
N LYS A 45 12.57 -9.04 6.75
CA LYS A 45 13.22 -8.00 7.54
C LYS A 45 14.42 -7.41 6.82
N GLU A 46 15.33 -8.25 6.31
CA GLU A 46 16.49 -7.79 5.52
C GLU A 46 16.06 -6.97 4.29
N LEU A 47 15.02 -7.44 3.60
CA LEU A 47 14.46 -6.72 2.45
C LEU A 47 13.91 -5.35 2.84
N THR A 48 13.21 -5.28 3.96
CA THR A 48 12.56 -4.05 4.46
C THR A 48 13.58 -3.07 5.02
N ASP A 49 14.60 -3.54 5.74
CA ASP A 49 15.64 -2.69 6.33
C ASP A 49 16.50 -2.01 5.24
N ASN A 50 16.75 -2.70 4.12
CA ASN A 50 17.59 -2.20 3.04
C ASN A 50 16.83 -1.51 1.89
N PHE A 51 15.59 -1.93 1.62
CA PHE A 51 14.81 -1.46 0.46
C PHE A 51 13.40 -0.97 0.81
N GLY A 52 13.01 -1.04 2.08
CA GLY A 52 11.77 -0.45 2.55
C GLY A 52 11.83 1.07 2.58
N PRO A 53 10.68 1.73 2.68
CA PRO A 53 10.61 3.18 2.86
C PRO A 53 11.30 3.60 4.18
N GLN A 54 12.08 4.68 4.13
CA GLN A 54 12.83 5.20 5.28
C GLN A 54 11.89 5.73 6.38
N ASP A 55 10.73 6.27 6.00
CA ASP A 55 9.67 6.66 6.91
C ASP A 55 8.31 6.17 6.37
N PRO A 56 7.96 4.89 6.59
CA PRO A 56 6.72 4.30 6.06
C PRO A 56 5.46 5.06 6.51
N VAL A 57 5.50 5.65 7.71
CA VAL A 57 4.37 6.38 8.30
C VAL A 57 4.30 7.80 7.76
N GLY A 58 5.42 8.50 7.65
CA GLY A 58 5.50 9.83 7.03
C GLY A 58 5.11 9.79 5.57
N ASP A 59 5.67 8.83 4.82
CA ASP A 59 5.35 8.61 3.40
C ASP A 59 3.84 8.33 3.23
N ALA A 60 3.27 7.44 4.05
CA ALA A 60 1.84 7.16 3.98
C ALA A 60 0.97 8.37 4.39
N LYS A 61 1.39 9.19 5.37
CA LYS A 61 0.70 10.43 5.74
C LYS A 61 0.69 11.45 4.59
N ASP A 62 1.80 11.59 3.89
CA ASP A 62 1.88 12.50 2.74
C ASP A 62 1.05 12.00 1.56
N VAL A 63 1.01 10.68 1.33
CA VAL A 63 0.11 10.08 0.33
C VAL A 63 -1.36 10.25 0.72
N ILE A 64 -1.74 10.12 2.01
CA ILE A 64 -3.11 10.39 2.47
C ILE A 64 -3.52 11.84 2.21
N ARG A 65 -2.64 12.80 2.51
CA ARG A 65 -2.90 14.23 2.24
C ARG A 65 -3.10 14.51 0.75
N GLN A 66 -2.56 13.65 -0.11
CA GLN A 66 -2.69 13.72 -1.57
C GLN A 66 -3.67 12.67 -2.13
N CYS A 67 -4.42 11.97 -1.28
CA CYS A 67 -5.43 11.00 -1.68
C CYS A 67 -6.75 11.74 -1.92
N TRP A 68 -6.96 12.19 -3.15
CA TRP A 68 -8.19 12.85 -3.61
C TRP A 68 -8.81 11.99 -4.71
N MET A 69 -10.12 11.76 -4.64
CA MET A 69 -10.85 11.06 -5.69
C MET A 69 -11.00 11.98 -6.90
N LYS A 70 -10.53 11.56 -8.09
CA LYS A 70 -10.78 12.30 -9.32
C LYS A 70 -12.22 12.06 -9.78
N SER A 71 -12.77 12.98 -10.56
CA SER A 71 -14.14 12.87 -11.09
C SER A 71 -14.36 11.66 -12.00
N SER A 72 -13.29 11.08 -12.55
CA SER A 72 -13.29 9.87 -13.37
C SER A 72 -13.11 8.57 -12.57
N ASP A 73 -12.75 8.66 -11.29
CA ASP A 73 -12.39 7.50 -10.49
C ASP A 73 -13.63 6.82 -9.90
N ARG A 74 -13.54 5.51 -9.70
CA ARG A 74 -14.58 4.75 -9.00
C ARG A 74 -14.40 4.93 -7.50
N ILE A 75 -15.50 5.18 -6.79
CA ILE A 75 -15.52 5.34 -5.32
C ILE A 75 -14.91 4.16 -4.57
N ALA A 76 -15.08 2.94 -5.08
CA ALA A 76 -14.50 1.73 -4.49
C ALA A 76 -12.96 1.75 -4.52
N THR A 77 -12.35 2.27 -5.59
CA THR A 77 -10.90 2.40 -5.71
C THR A 77 -10.34 3.38 -4.69
N TYR A 78 -11.04 4.49 -4.47
CA TYR A 78 -10.68 5.49 -3.47
C TYR A 78 -10.75 4.91 -2.05
N ILE A 79 -11.84 4.23 -1.71
CA ILE A 79 -12.02 3.62 -0.37
C ILE A 79 -10.89 2.63 -0.07
N VAL A 80 -10.58 1.72 -1.00
CA VAL A 80 -9.51 0.73 -0.80
C VAL A 80 -8.14 1.39 -0.62
N ALA A 81 -7.83 2.43 -1.41
CA ALA A 81 -6.57 3.17 -1.27
C ALA A 81 -6.48 3.90 0.07
N PHE A 82 -7.57 4.52 0.52
CA PHE A 82 -7.64 5.22 1.79
C PHE A 82 -7.50 4.25 2.97
N ASP A 83 -8.25 3.15 2.99
CA ASP A 83 -8.21 2.14 4.06
C ASP A 83 -6.80 1.53 4.21
N HIS A 84 -6.13 1.24 3.09
CA HIS A 84 -4.76 0.74 3.10
C HIS A 84 -3.78 1.73 3.75
N LEU A 85 -3.88 3.02 3.42
CA LEU A 85 -2.99 4.03 3.99
C LEU A 85 -3.33 4.32 5.47
N ALA A 86 -4.60 4.31 5.85
CA ALA A 86 -5.05 4.49 7.22
C ALA A 86 -4.50 3.37 8.14
N ALA A 87 -4.47 2.14 7.63
CA ALA A 87 -3.88 1.00 8.33
C ALA A 87 -2.36 1.16 8.55
N ILE A 88 -1.62 1.68 7.57
CA ILE A 88 -0.17 1.92 7.69
C ILE A 88 0.15 3.04 8.70
N THR A 89 -0.68 4.08 8.73
CA THR A 89 -0.44 5.27 9.55
C THR A 89 -0.95 5.18 10.97
N GLY A 90 -1.69 4.10 11.31
CA GLY A 90 -2.37 3.97 12.60
C GLY A 90 -3.39 5.08 12.82
N TRP A 91 -4.02 5.56 11.74
CA TRP A 91 -4.95 6.69 11.74
C TRP A 91 -6.31 6.24 12.31
N ASP A 92 -6.31 5.98 13.62
CA ASP A 92 -7.46 5.57 14.41
C ASP A 92 -8.47 6.72 14.54
N GLU A 93 -9.65 6.51 13.95
CA GLU A 93 -11.03 6.96 14.20
C GLU A 93 -11.35 8.40 14.70
N MET A 94 -10.44 9.15 15.32
CA MET A 94 -10.71 10.48 15.90
C MET A 94 -10.74 11.66 14.92
N VAL A 95 -10.28 11.50 13.67
CA VAL A 95 -10.24 12.60 12.67
C VAL A 95 -11.41 12.52 11.67
N HIS A 96 -12.37 11.62 11.88
CA HIS A 96 -13.61 11.57 11.08
C HIS A 96 -14.47 12.85 11.20
N HIS A 97 -14.23 13.71 12.19
CA HIS A 97 -15.08 14.87 12.46
C HIS A 97 -14.60 16.19 11.85
N THR A 98 -13.32 16.35 11.50
CA THR A 98 -12.75 17.66 11.12
C THR A 98 -12.37 17.80 9.64
N TYR A 99 -12.34 16.71 8.88
CA TYR A 99 -12.24 16.73 7.43
C TYR A 99 -13.55 16.20 6.84
N ILE A 100 -14.18 16.92 5.91
CA ILE A 100 -15.32 16.45 5.12
C ILE A 100 -14.83 15.41 4.09
N ASN A 101 -14.16 14.37 4.58
CA ASN A 101 -13.75 13.16 3.88
C ASN A 101 -14.22 11.93 4.69
N ASN A 102 -15.24 12.07 5.55
CA ASN A 102 -15.82 10.94 6.26
C ASN A 102 -16.81 10.19 5.36
N LEU A 103 -16.97 8.88 5.59
CA LEU A 103 -17.89 8.01 4.86
C LEU A 103 -19.31 8.58 4.74
N PRO A 104 -19.91 9.22 5.77
CA PRO A 104 -21.19 9.91 5.64
C PRO A 104 -21.16 11.08 4.65
N GLY A 105 -20.13 11.93 4.70
CA GLY A 105 -19.94 13.05 3.77
C GLY A 105 -19.69 12.59 2.33
N ASN A 106 -18.89 11.54 2.15
CA ASN A 106 -18.66 10.93 0.84
C ASN A 106 -19.91 10.25 0.28
N LYS A 107 -20.71 9.59 1.14
CA LYS A 107 -22.03 9.04 0.77
C LYS A 107 -23.02 10.13 0.39
N GLU A 108 -22.98 11.27 1.08
CA GLU A 108 -23.84 12.42 0.77
C GLU A 108 -23.45 13.07 -0.57
N VAL A 109 -22.16 13.26 -0.82
CA VAL A 109 -21.66 13.74 -2.12
C VAL A 109 -22.03 12.76 -3.25
N ALA A 110 -21.83 11.46 -3.04
CA ALA A 110 -22.22 10.43 -4.00
C ALA A 110 -23.74 10.46 -4.27
N ARG A 111 -24.58 10.57 -3.23
CA ARG A 111 -26.04 10.70 -3.38
C ARG A 111 -26.45 11.92 -4.18
N ARG A 112 -25.79 13.06 -3.95
CA ARG A 112 -26.08 14.31 -4.67
C ARG A 112 -25.72 14.21 -6.14
N ILE A 113 -24.62 13.55 -6.47
CA ILE A 113 -24.21 13.28 -7.86
C ILE A 113 -25.21 12.34 -8.55
N ASP A 114 -25.63 11.27 -7.86
CA ASP A 114 -26.60 10.30 -8.39
C ASP A 114 -27.97 10.95 -8.65
N ALA A 115 -28.46 11.76 -7.70
CA ALA A 115 -29.73 12.48 -7.86
C ALA A 115 -29.70 13.47 -9.04
N TRP A 116 -28.57 14.18 -9.22
CA TRP A 116 -28.39 15.11 -10.34
C TRP A 116 -28.34 14.38 -11.69
N TYR A 117 -27.69 13.23 -11.75
CA TYR A 117 -27.65 12.38 -12.95
C TYR A 117 -29.06 11.96 -13.38
N TRP A 118 -29.88 11.48 -12.44
CA TRP A 118 -31.26 11.05 -12.73
C TRP A 118 -32.19 12.21 -13.11
N GLN A 119 -32.03 13.39 -12.51
CA GLN A 119 -32.78 14.58 -12.92
C GLN A 119 -32.47 14.99 -14.37
N ARG A 120 -31.19 15.00 -14.74
CA ARG A 120 -30.76 15.38 -16.09
C ARG A 120 -31.18 14.38 -17.17
N GLU A 121 -31.40 13.12 -16.80
CA GLU A 121 -31.88 12.10 -17.72
C GLU A 121 -33.39 12.20 -17.98
N LEU A 122 -34.16 12.65 -16.98
CA LEU A 122 -35.59 12.94 -17.13
C LEU A 122 -35.86 14.20 -17.97
N GLU A 123 -34.96 15.17 -17.97
CA GLU A 123 -35.06 16.41 -18.78
C GLU A 123 -34.81 16.20 -20.28
N LYS A 124 -34.33 15.02 -20.68
CA LYS A 124 -34.05 14.69 -22.10
C LYS A 124 -35.18 13.90 -22.78
N GLN A 125 -36.28 13.63 -22.09
CA GLN A 125 -37.50 13.01 -22.64
C GLN A 125 -38.54 14.08 -22.99
#